data_AF-A0A1W9WI10-F1
#
_entry.id   AF-A0A1W9WI10-F1
#
_cell.length_a   1.000
_cell.length_b   1.000
_cell.length_c   1.000
_cell.angle_alpha   90.00
_cell.angle_beta   90.00
_cell.angle_gamma   90.00
#
_symmetry.space_group_name_H-M   'P 1'
#
loop_
_entity.id
_entity.type
_entity.pdbx_description
1 polymer ?
#
loop_
_entity_poly.entity_id
_entity_poly.type
_entity_poly.pdbx_seq_one_letter_code
_entity_poly.pdbx_strand_id
1 'polypeptide(L)'
;MLDSILDFFNSLFDIWHWSNVLILPGLLIGFTVHELGHAVTAYFLGDMSQVQEGKITIGPLKHISWLGIFTFIVFNIGWPKPLQFQHDEFENRYLDSFLVAMAGPVANFVFCLIAFIISAVLLGILVIVNQLDSEQFSAIFLFTRNSPLAKEAFFDAIQNPAIWLVTLTNRIWVANFVLAAASLIPLPPFDGFTIVLSIAGLFNKDSDDKNKFFHSMFNTNATKDSPDSEFVTSPSQKNVADIHFNIGLEYHNEQKYDDAIARYRQALRADSTYGPAYVNMGLAYKAKNQPNEAMQSFQAAIDESSDPDWLTLAIGTIVFTILFIGAFVVSVVSFIA
;
A
#
# COMPACT_ATOMS: atom_id res chain seq x y z
N MET A 1 -29.11 23.17 -10.30
CA MET A 1 -29.05 22.65 -8.91
C MET A 1 -29.64 21.26 -8.83
N LEU A 2 -30.90 21.04 -9.26
CA LEU A 2 -31.49 19.70 -9.31
C LEU A 2 -30.76 18.78 -10.31
N ASP A 3 -30.44 19.29 -11.51
CA ASP A 3 -29.67 18.54 -12.52
C ASP A 3 -28.25 18.24 -12.06
N SER A 4 -27.60 19.19 -11.38
CA SER A 4 -26.26 19.04 -10.80
C SER A 4 -26.21 17.98 -9.68
N ILE A 5 -27.31 17.86 -8.93
CA ILE A 5 -27.48 16.84 -7.90
C ILE A 5 -27.77 15.49 -8.56
N LEU A 6 -28.61 15.46 -9.60
CA LEU A 6 -28.90 14.26 -10.39
C LEU A 6 -27.65 13.74 -11.10
N ASP A 7 -26.82 14.61 -11.66
CA ASP A 7 -25.54 14.25 -12.29
C ASP A 7 -24.54 13.70 -11.27
N PHE A 8 -24.50 14.30 -10.06
CA PHE A 8 -23.72 13.75 -8.96
C PHE A 8 -24.22 12.35 -8.54
N PHE A 9 -25.53 12.16 -8.39
CA PHE A 9 -26.10 10.84 -8.10
C PHE A 9 -25.88 9.85 -9.25
N ASN A 10 -26.05 10.27 -10.50
CA ASN A 10 -25.78 9.44 -11.68
C ASN A 10 -24.31 9.05 -11.76
N SER A 11 -23.38 9.95 -11.42
CA SER A 11 -21.95 9.64 -11.31
C SER A 11 -21.67 8.63 -10.18
N LEU A 12 -22.44 8.66 -9.09
CA LEU A 12 -22.40 7.66 -8.03
C LEU A 12 -23.00 6.31 -8.47
N PHE A 13 -23.95 6.31 -9.42
CA PHE A 13 -24.51 5.08 -9.99
C PHE A 13 -23.69 4.52 -11.17
N ASP A 14 -22.90 5.34 -11.87
CA ASP A 14 -21.88 4.88 -12.83
C ASP A 14 -20.74 4.10 -12.13
N ILE A 15 -20.57 4.26 -10.82
CA ILE A 15 -19.72 3.39 -9.96
C ILE A 15 -20.26 1.94 -9.97
N TRP A 16 -21.57 1.74 -10.20
CA TRP A 16 -22.21 0.41 -10.24
C TRP A 16 -22.28 -0.18 -11.66
N HIS A 17 -21.33 0.18 -12.52
CA HIS A 17 -21.16 -0.49 -13.80
C HIS A 17 -20.85 -1.98 -13.57
N TRP A 18 -21.43 -2.88 -14.38
CA TRP A 18 -21.31 -4.34 -14.23
C TRP A 18 -19.84 -4.81 -14.19
N SER A 19 -18.95 -4.08 -14.85
CA SER A 19 -17.50 -4.28 -14.88
C SER A 19 -16.83 -4.08 -13.51
N ASN A 20 -17.33 -3.17 -12.69
CA ASN A 20 -16.84 -2.90 -11.33
C ASN A 20 -17.23 -4.01 -10.37
N VAL A 21 -18.36 -4.69 -10.61
CA VAL A 21 -18.71 -5.90 -9.84
C VAL A 21 -17.79 -7.06 -10.23
N LEU A 22 -17.47 -7.21 -11.51
CA LEU A 22 -16.58 -8.29 -11.99
C LEU A 22 -15.10 -8.10 -11.59
N ILE A 23 -14.70 -6.92 -11.15
CA ILE A 23 -13.35 -6.71 -10.63
C ILE A 23 -13.17 -7.26 -9.21
N LEU A 24 -14.26 -7.42 -8.45
CA LEU A 24 -14.23 -7.90 -7.07
C LEU A 24 -13.53 -9.28 -6.95
N PRO A 25 -13.90 -10.32 -7.72
CA PRO A 25 -13.15 -11.57 -7.72
C PRO A 25 -11.66 -11.39 -8.05
N GLY A 26 -11.34 -10.48 -8.97
CA GLY A 26 -9.96 -10.14 -9.33
C GLY A 26 -9.17 -9.54 -8.18
N LEU A 27 -9.78 -8.62 -7.42
CA LEU A 27 -9.20 -8.02 -6.22
C LEU A 27 -9.01 -9.05 -5.11
N LEU A 28 -10.00 -9.93 -4.88
CA LEU A 28 -9.90 -10.99 -3.88
C LEU A 28 -8.75 -11.96 -4.16
N ILE A 29 -8.62 -12.38 -5.42
CA ILE A 29 -7.51 -13.21 -5.86
C ILE A 29 -6.20 -12.44 -5.73
N GLY A 30 -6.16 -11.19 -6.20
CA GLY A 30 -4.96 -10.36 -6.16
C GLY A 30 -4.45 -10.10 -4.74
N PHE A 31 -5.33 -9.80 -3.77
CA PHE A 31 -4.92 -9.68 -2.37
C PHE A 31 -4.37 -11.00 -1.83
N THR A 32 -4.96 -12.13 -2.19
CA THR A 32 -4.46 -13.44 -1.75
C THR A 32 -3.08 -13.74 -2.32
N VAL A 33 -2.87 -13.48 -3.62
CA VAL A 33 -1.58 -13.67 -4.29
C VAL A 33 -0.52 -12.74 -3.71
N HIS A 34 -0.88 -11.49 -3.42
CA HIS A 34 -0.01 -10.48 -2.84
C HIS A 34 0.50 -10.89 -1.46
N GLU A 35 -0.42 -11.18 -0.53
CA GLU A 35 -0.08 -11.59 0.84
C GLU A 35 0.68 -12.94 0.87
N LEU A 36 0.33 -13.86 -0.03
CA LEU A 36 1.07 -15.11 -0.17
C LEU A 36 2.50 -14.87 -0.65
N GLY A 37 2.71 -13.91 -1.55
CA GLY A 37 4.05 -13.49 -1.99
C GLY A 37 4.91 -13.05 -0.82
N HIS A 38 4.41 -12.14 0.02
CA HIS A 38 5.11 -11.71 1.23
C HIS A 38 5.40 -12.88 2.18
N ALA A 39 4.39 -13.71 2.47
CA ALA A 39 4.52 -14.80 3.43
C ALA A 39 5.51 -15.89 2.98
N VAL A 40 5.50 -16.25 1.69
CA VAL A 40 6.43 -17.24 1.13
C VAL A 40 7.86 -16.72 1.17
N THR A 41 8.09 -15.47 0.79
CA THR A 41 9.43 -14.88 0.85
C THR A 41 9.92 -14.74 2.30
N ALA A 42 9.08 -14.27 3.21
CA ALA A 42 9.41 -14.16 4.64
C ALA A 42 9.80 -15.53 5.24
N TYR A 43 9.05 -16.59 4.92
CA TYR A 43 9.36 -17.96 5.32
C TYR A 43 10.74 -18.43 4.83
N PHE A 44 11.08 -18.16 3.57
CA PHE A 44 12.39 -18.52 3.02
C PHE A 44 13.54 -17.70 3.61
N LEU A 45 13.25 -16.52 4.17
CA LEU A 45 14.19 -15.66 4.87
C LEU A 45 14.24 -15.92 6.38
N GLY A 46 13.51 -16.93 6.87
CA GLY A 46 13.57 -17.40 8.26
C GLY A 46 12.41 -16.97 9.16
N ASP A 47 11.52 -16.08 8.71
CA ASP A 47 10.34 -15.67 9.50
C ASP A 47 9.26 -16.76 9.48
N MET A 48 9.14 -17.45 10.61
CA MET A 48 8.18 -18.56 10.77
C MET A 48 6.85 -18.12 11.39
N SER A 49 6.72 -16.85 11.79
CA SER A 49 5.56 -16.34 12.55
C SER A 49 4.23 -16.60 11.83
N GLN A 50 4.16 -16.32 10.52
CA GLN A 50 2.93 -16.47 9.74
C GLN A 50 2.52 -17.93 9.52
N VAL A 51 3.49 -18.85 9.49
CA VAL A 51 3.25 -20.29 9.45
C VAL A 51 2.69 -20.77 10.79
N GLN A 52 3.32 -20.37 11.89
CA GLN A 52 2.94 -20.79 13.25
C GLN A 52 1.54 -20.27 13.62
N GLU A 53 1.20 -19.06 13.20
CA GLU A 53 -0.13 -18.48 13.40
C GLU A 53 -1.22 -19.06 12.48
N GLY A 54 -0.86 -19.95 11.55
CA GLY A 54 -1.80 -20.56 10.59
C GLY A 54 -2.47 -19.53 9.66
N LYS A 55 -1.77 -18.41 9.42
CA LYS A 55 -2.25 -17.28 8.59
C LYS A 55 -1.93 -17.48 7.11
N ILE A 56 -0.94 -18.31 6.77
CA ILE A 56 -0.70 -18.71 5.37
C ILE A 56 -1.85 -19.58 4.87
N THR A 57 -2.64 -19.03 3.95
CA THR A 57 -3.73 -19.76 3.33
C THR A 57 -3.98 -19.28 1.90
N ILE A 58 -4.45 -20.22 1.07
CA ILE A 58 -4.97 -19.94 -0.28
C ILE A 58 -6.43 -19.46 -0.20
N GLY A 59 -7.09 -19.61 0.96
CA GLY A 59 -8.46 -19.17 1.16
C GLY A 59 -8.57 -17.64 1.14
N PRO A 60 -9.21 -17.04 0.13
CA PRO A 60 -9.20 -15.58 -0.04
C PRO A 60 -9.91 -14.85 1.10
N LEU A 61 -10.87 -15.52 1.75
CA LEU A 61 -11.68 -14.93 2.82
C LEU A 61 -10.87 -14.50 4.05
N LYS A 62 -9.70 -15.11 4.30
CA LYS A 62 -8.87 -14.73 5.46
C LYS A 62 -8.12 -13.41 5.26
N HIS A 63 -7.96 -12.97 4.01
CA HIS A 63 -7.23 -11.76 3.62
C HIS A 63 -8.15 -10.57 3.36
N ILE A 64 -9.47 -10.75 3.57
CA ILE A 64 -10.48 -9.73 3.32
C ILE A 64 -10.65 -8.78 4.50
N SER A 65 -10.67 -7.49 4.21
CA SER A 65 -11.27 -6.47 5.07
C SER A 65 -12.72 -6.25 4.67
N TRP A 66 -13.69 -6.58 5.54
CA TRP A 66 -15.10 -6.32 5.28
C TRP A 66 -15.40 -4.83 5.08
N LEU A 67 -14.70 -3.98 5.85
CA LEU A 67 -14.76 -2.53 5.67
C LEU A 67 -14.14 -2.10 4.33
N GLY A 68 -13.04 -2.74 3.92
CA GLY A 68 -12.40 -2.53 2.63
C GLY A 68 -13.31 -2.91 1.45
N ILE A 69 -14.05 -4.01 1.55
CA ILE A 69 -15.05 -4.39 0.53
C ILE A 69 -16.20 -3.39 0.50
N PHE A 70 -16.74 -3.01 1.66
CA PHE A 70 -17.82 -2.03 1.73
C PHE A 70 -17.41 -0.69 1.12
N THR A 71 -16.24 -0.19 1.47
CA THR A 71 -15.69 1.05 0.90
C THR A 71 -15.42 0.92 -0.59
N PHE A 72 -14.99 -0.25 -1.07
CA PHE A 72 -14.82 -0.48 -2.50
C PHE A 72 -16.16 -0.40 -3.24
N ILE A 73 -17.19 -1.04 -2.70
CA ILE A 73 -18.51 -1.05 -3.31
C ILE A 73 -19.12 0.37 -3.39
N VAL A 74 -18.89 1.19 -2.36
CA VAL A 74 -19.48 2.53 -2.28
C VAL A 74 -18.64 3.60 -2.97
N PHE A 75 -17.31 3.48 -2.91
CA PHE A 75 -16.35 4.52 -3.31
C PHE A 75 -15.30 4.06 -4.32
N ASN A 76 -15.33 2.80 -4.79
CA ASN A 76 -14.29 2.17 -5.61
C ASN A 76 -12.88 2.16 -4.97
N ILE A 77 -12.81 2.29 -3.64
CA ILE A 77 -11.56 2.25 -2.87
C ILE A 77 -11.65 1.13 -1.84
N GLY A 78 -10.79 0.12 -1.91
CA GLY A 78 -10.75 -0.98 -0.96
C GLY A 78 -9.33 -1.45 -0.66
N TRP A 79 -9.15 -2.09 0.49
CA TRP A 79 -7.86 -2.61 0.96
C TRP A 79 -8.03 -3.99 1.60
N PRO A 80 -6.97 -4.83 1.60
CA PRO A 80 -6.99 -6.13 2.27
C PRO A 80 -6.74 -5.99 3.76
N LYS A 81 -6.84 -7.12 4.48
CA LYS A 81 -6.31 -7.23 5.84
C LYS A 81 -4.83 -7.65 5.73
N PRO A 82 -3.86 -6.78 6.03
CA PRO A 82 -2.45 -7.08 5.82
C PRO A 82 -1.92 -8.13 6.80
N LEU A 83 -0.93 -8.91 6.38
CA LEU A 83 -0.12 -9.74 7.27
C LEU A 83 0.92 -8.89 8.01
N GLN A 84 1.30 -9.34 9.21
CA GLN A 84 2.29 -8.67 10.05
C GLN A 84 3.54 -9.54 10.13
N PHE A 85 4.69 -9.04 9.68
CA PHE A 85 5.94 -9.80 9.63
C PHE A 85 6.91 -9.36 10.74
N GLN A 86 7.66 -10.31 11.29
CA GLN A 86 8.62 -10.04 12.36
C GLN A 86 9.98 -9.74 11.76
N HIS A 87 10.31 -8.44 11.64
CA HIS A 87 11.52 -7.97 10.99
C HIS A 87 12.81 -8.27 11.79
N ASP A 88 12.68 -8.75 13.03
CA ASP A 88 13.80 -9.10 13.89
C ASP A 88 14.34 -10.51 13.64
N GLU A 89 13.62 -11.36 12.90
CA GLU A 89 14.07 -12.72 12.54
C GLU A 89 14.98 -12.74 11.29
N PHE A 90 15.12 -11.61 10.57
CA PHE A 90 15.88 -11.50 9.33
C PHE A 90 17.40 -11.42 9.55
N GLU A 91 18.16 -12.19 8.76
CA GLU A 91 19.64 -12.18 8.80
C GLU A 91 20.23 -10.84 8.33
N ASN A 92 19.67 -10.27 7.26
CA ASN A 92 20.02 -8.95 6.75
C ASN A 92 18.79 -8.07 6.67
N ARG A 93 18.54 -7.35 7.77
CA ARG A 93 17.38 -6.47 7.95
C ARG A 93 16.95 -5.69 6.71
N TYR A 94 17.87 -4.98 6.04
CA TYR A 94 17.50 -4.14 4.89
C TYR A 94 17.28 -4.96 3.61
N LEU A 95 18.13 -5.93 3.31
CA LEU A 95 17.96 -6.76 2.12
C LEU A 95 16.70 -7.62 2.22
N ASP A 96 16.46 -8.20 3.38
CA ASP A 96 15.36 -9.13 3.60
C ASP A 96 14.03 -8.37 3.63
N SER A 97 13.98 -7.19 4.27
CA SER A 97 12.82 -6.30 4.20
C SER A 97 12.53 -5.83 2.77
N PHE A 98 13.55 -5.54 1.97
CA PHE A 98 13.39 -5.22 0.55
C PHE A 98 12.79 -6.40 -0.23
N LEU A 99 13.33 -7.61 -0.05
CA LEU A 99 12.87 -8.81 -0.74
C LEU A 99 11.42 -9.14 -0.37
N VAL A 100 11.06 -9.06 0.91
CA VAL A 100 9.69 -9.27 1.36
C VAL A 100 8.77 -8.20 0.79
N ALA A 101 9.11 -6.92 0.87
CA ALA A 101 8.27 -5.84 0.33
C ALA A 101 8.08 -5.93 -1.20
N MET A 102 9.11 -6.36 -1.94
CA MET A 102 9.00 -6.61 -3.39
C MET A 102 8.18 -7.85 -3.74
N ALA A 103 8.06 -8.83 -2.85
CA ALA A 103 7.45 -10.12 -3.14
C ALA A 103 5.97 -10.01 -3.52
N GLY A 104 5.19 -9.22 -2.79
CA GLY A 104 3.76 -8.99 -3.09
C GLY A 104 3.52 -8.36 -4.46
N PRO A 105 4.13 -7.20 -4.79
CA PRO A 105 4.03 -6.58 -6.12
C PRO A 105 4.47 -7.51 -7.25
N VAL A 106 5.58 -8.23 -7.08
CA VAL A 106 6.08 -9.18 -8.08
C VAL A 106 5.13 -10.36 -8.27
N ALA A 107 4.57 -10.92 -7.20
CA ALA A 107 3.59 -12.01 -7.27
C ALA A 107 2.35 -11.58 -8.07
N ASN A 108 1.81 -10.38 -7.80
CA ASN A 108 0.68 -9.84 -8.54
C ASN A 108 1.02 -9.55 -10.00
N PHE A 109 2.22 -9.04 -10.30
CA PHE A 109 2.65 -8.80 -11.67
C PHE A 109 2.77 -10.11 -12.47
N VAL A 110 3.38 -11.14 -11.88
CA VAL A 110 3.48 -12.48 -12.50
C VAL A 110 2.08 -13.07 -12.74
N PHE A 111 1.19 -12.96 -11.75
CA PHE A 111 -0.18 -13.45 -11.87
C PHE A 111 -0.98 -12.68 -12.93
N CYS A 112 -0.77 -11.36 -13.03
CA CYS A 112 -1.31 -10.52 -14.10
C CYS A 112 -0.90 -11.06 -15.48
N LEU A 113 0.38 -11.37 -15.70
CA LEU A 113 0.83 -11.93 -16.99
C LEU A 113 0.15 -13.26 -17.31
N ILE A 114 0.03 -14.15 -16.32
CA ILE A 114 -0.66 -15.44 -16.49
C ILE A 114 -2.14 -15.22 -16.84
N ALA A 115 -2.85 -14.39 -16.08
CA ALA A 115 -4.27 -14.11 -16.30
C ALA A 115 -4.52 -13.37 -17.63
N PHE A 116 -3.59 -12.51 -18.07
CA PHE A 116 -3.63 -11.86 -19.37
C PHE A 116 -3.52 -12.89 -20.51
N ILE A 117 -2.56 -13.82 -20.43
CA ILE A 117 -2.40 -14.90 -21.42
C ILE A 117 -3.67 -15.76 -21.47
N ILE A 118 -4.21 -16.14 -20.31
CA ILE A 118 -5.47 -16.91 -20.23
C ILE A 118 -6.61 -16.15 -20.90
N SER A 119 -6.79 -14.87 -20.59
CA SER A 119 -7.83 -14.03 -21.19
C SER A 119 -7.69 -13.93 -22.72
N ALA A 120 -6.45 -13.76 -23.22
CA ALA A 120 -6.17 -13.72 -24.65
C ALA A 120 -6.46 -15.05 -25.36
N VAL A 121 -6.08 -16.18 -24.75
CA VAL A 121 -6.37 -17.52 -25.28
C VAL A 121 -7.88 -17.77 -25.31
N LEU A 122 -8.61 -17.43 -24.24
CA LEU A 122 -10.06 -17.59 -24.18
C LEU A 122 -10.77 -16.73 -25.23
N LEU A 123 -10.31 -15.49 -25.44
CA LEU A 123 -10.83 -14.62 -26.51
C LEU A 123 -10.56 -15.23 -27.89
N GLY A 124 -9.36 -15.77 -28.12
CA GLY A 124 -9.03 -16.46 -29.37
C GLY A 124 -9.91 -17.69 -29.62
N ILE A 125 -10.13 -18.53 -28.61
CA ILE A 125 -11.04 -19.68 -28.68
C ILE A 125 -12.47 -19.22 -28.99
N LEU A 126 -12.94 -18.17 -28.32
CA LEU A 126 -14.27 -17.62 -28.54
C LEU A 126 -14.46 -17.18 -30.01
N VAL A 127 -13.48 -16.47 -30.56
CA VAL A 127 -13.47 -16.03 -31.97
C VAL A 127 -13.53 -17.21 -32.93
N ILE A 128 -12.69 -18.23 -32.70
CA ILE A 128 -12.60 -19.41 -33.59
C ILE A 128 -13.88 -20.24 -33.54
N VAL A 129 -14.39 -20.55 -32.35
CA VAL A 129 -15.55 -21.43 -32.15
C VAL A 129 -16.84 -20.81 -32.68
N ASN A 130 -17.01 -19.49 -32.48
CA ASN A 130 -18.23 -18.78 -32.88
C ASN A 130 -18.12 -18.12 -34.26
N GLN A 131 -16.97 -18.27 -34.95
CA GLN A 131 -16.72 -17.69 -36.27
C GLN A 131 -17.03 -16.19 -36.32
N LEU A 132 -16.56 -15.45 -35.30
CA LEU A 132 -16.89 -14.05 -35.14
C LEU A 132 -16.33 -13.21 -36.29
N ASP A 133 -17.15 -12.32 -36.84
CA ASP A 133 -16.69 -11.31 -37.78
C ASP A 133 -15.93 -10.17 -37.07
N SER A 134 -15.38 -9.23 -37.84
CA SER A 134 -14.59 -8.11 -37.31
C SER A 134 -15.41 -7.13 -36.45
N GLU A 135 -16.71 -6.99 -36.71
CA GLU A 135 -17.59 -6.09 -35.98
C GLU A 135 -17.95 -6.70 -34.62
N GLN A 136 -18.37 -7.98 -34.63
CA GLN A 136 -18.62 -8.78 -33.43
C GLN A 136 -17.38 -8.90 -32.54
N PHE A 137 -16.21 -9.15 -33.15
CA PHE A 137 -14.95 -9.17 -32.42
C PHE A 137 -14.68 -7.82 -31.74
N SER A 138 -14.82 -6.71 -32.48
CA SER A 138 -14.58 -5.37 -31.94
C SER A 138 -15.54 -5.04 -30.80
N ALA A 139 -16.82 -5.40 -30.93
CA ALA A 139 -17.82 -5.23 -29.89
C ALA A 139 -17.47 -6.01 -28.61
N ILE A 140 -17.13 -7.29 -28.73
CA ILE A 140 -16.71 -8.13 -27.60
C ILE A 140 -15.41 -7.62 -26.98
N PHE A 141 -14.45 -7.19 -27.80
CA PHE A 141 -13.19 -6.64 -27.33
C PHE A 141 -13.40 -5.34 -26.52
N LEU A 142 -14.25 -4.42 -27.02
CA LEU A 142 -14.61 -3.20 -26.29
C LEU A 142 -15.37 -3.51 -24.99
N PHE A 143 -16.29 -4.48 -25.04
CA PHE A 143 -17.05 -4.94 -23.88
C PHE A 143 -16.12 -5.48 -22.79
N THR A 144 -15.26 -6.44 -23.13
CA THR A 144 -14.31 -7.05 -22.16
C THR A 144 -13.38 -6.03 -21.53
N ARG A 145 -13.16 -4.88 -22.17
CA ARG A 145 -12.33 -3.78 -21.69
C ARG A 145 -13.07 -2.69 -20.90
N ASN A 146 -14.38 -2.83 -20.72
CA ASN A 146 -15.23 -1.79 -20.11
C ASN A 146 -15.17 -0.45 -20.87
N SER A 147 -15.08 -0.46 -22.20
CA SER A 147 -15.08 0.81 -22.95
C SER A 147 -16.48 1.45 -22.90
N PRO A 148 -16.59 2.78 -22.72
CA PRO A 148 -17.87 3.49 -22.86
C PRO A 148 -18.54 3.29 -24.22
N LEU A 149 -17.75 3.00 -25.27
CA LEU A 149 -18.22 2.67 -26.62
C LEU A 149 -18.92 1.29 -26.69
N ALA A 150 -18.74 0.44 -25.68
CA ALA A 150 -19.39 -0.87 -25.60
C ALA A 150 -20.85 -0.80 -25.16
N LYS A 151 -21.35 0.37 -24.71
CA LYS A 151 -22.75 0.56 -24.27
C LYS A 151 -23.77 0.24 -25.38
N GLU A 152 -23.37 0.28 -26.66
CA GLU A 152 -24.23 -0.06 -27.80
C GLU A 152 -24.26 -1.57 -28.11
N ALA A 153 -23.28 -2.37 -27.65
CA ALA A 153 -23.16 -3.80 -27.94
C ALA A 153 -24.05 -4.70 -27.03
N PHE A 154 -25.05 -4.13 -26.35
CA PHE A 154 -25.46 -4.58 -25.01
C PHE A 154 -26.59 -5.63 -24.91
N PHE A 155 -26.93 -6.41 -25.95
CA PHE A 155 -27.95 -7.48 -25.77
C PHE A 155 -27.53 -8.88 -26.26
N ASP A 156 -26.72 -8.98 -27.31
CA ASP A 156 -26.24 -10.29 -27.79
C ASP A 156 -25.08 -10.84 -26.94
N ALA A 157 -24.26 -9.95 -26.35
CA ALA A 157 -23.09 -10.33 -25.55
C ALA A 157 -23.44 -11.05 -24.23
N ILE A 158 -24.65 -10.81 -23.69
CA ILE A 158 -25.06 -11.34 -22.38
C ILE A 158 -25.42 -12.83 -22.47
N GLN A 159 -25.86 -13.30 -23.64
CA GLN A 159 -26.37 -14.67 -23.80
C GLN A 159 -25.26 -15.72 -23.91
N ASN A 160 -24.05 -15.34 -24.33
CA ASN A 160 -22.94 -16.28 -24.43
C ASN A 160 -22.11 -16.28 -23.13
N PRO A 161 -22.16 -17.36 -22.33
CA PRO A 161 -21.42 -17.44 -21.05
C PRO A 161 -19.90 -17.34 -21.24
N ALA A 162 -19.37 -17.68 -22.41
CA ALA A 162 -17.94 -17.57 -22.68
C ALA A 162 -17.45 -16.11 -22.75
N ILE A 163 -18.30 -15.15 -23.16
CA ILE A 163 -17.96 -13.71 -23.14
C ILE A 163 -17.77 -13.24 -21.69
N TRP A 164 -18.64 -13.67 -20.78
CA TRP A 164 -18.52 -13.37 -19.34
C TRP A 164 -17.25 -13.95 -18.73
N LEU A 165 -16.85 -15.16 -19.14
CA LEU A 165 -15.60 -15.77 -18.70
C LEU A 165 -14.36 -15.00 -19.21
N VAL A 166 -14.34 -14.61 -20.49
CA VAL A 166 -13.27 -13.75 -21.04
C VAL A 166 -13.23 -12.41 -20.29
N THR A 167 -14.39 -11.84 -19.98
CA THR A 167 -14.46 -10.56 -19.28
C THR A 167 -14.03 -10.66 -17.83
N LEU A 168 -14.43 -11.71 -17.11
CA LEU A 168 -13.98 -11.97 -15.75
C LEU A 168 -12.45 -12.14 -15.70
N THR A 169 -11.89 -12.98 -16.57
CA THR A 169 -10.42 -13.16 -16.65
C THR A 169 -9.71 -11.86 -17.04
N ASN A 170 -10.34 -11.03 -17.88
CA ASN A 170 -9.86 -9.69 -18.17
C ASN A 170 -9.79 -8.81 -16.91
N ARG A 171 -10.87 -8.77 -16.12
CA ARG A 171 -10.91 -8.01 -14.87
C ARG A 171 -9.92 -8.52 -13.83
N ILE A 172 -9.64 -9.83 -13.80
CA ILE A 172 -8.65 -10.41 -12.90
C ILE A 172 -7.24 -9.88 -13.19
N TRP A 173 -6.77 -9.89 -14.44
CA TRP A 173 -5.42 -9.40 -14.72
C TRP A 173 -5.32 -7.88 -14.51
N VAL A 174 -6.37 -7.11 -14.85
CA VAL A 174 -6.41 -5.67 -14.58
C VAL A 174 -6.31 -5.38 -13.09
N ALA A 175 -7.09 -6.09 -12.25
CA ALA A 175 -7.03 -5.92 -10.80
C ALA A 175 -5.62 -6.20 -10.26
N ASN A 176 -4.99 -7.29 -10.71
CA ASN A 176 -3.64 -7.66 -10.27
C ASN A 176 -2.57 -6.67 -10.74
N PHE A 177 -2.70 -6.14 -11.96
CA PHE A 177 -1.84 -5.07 -12.46
C PHE A 177 -1.95 -3.80 -11.60
N VAL A 178 -3.19 -3.36 -11.33
CA VAL A 178 -3.45 -2.18 -10.50
C VAL A 178 -2.90 -2.37 -9.10
N LEU A 179 -3.11 -3.53 -8.48
CA LEU A 179 -2.55 -3.83 -7.17
C LEU A 179 -1.01 -3.83 -7.18
N ALA A 180 -0.37 -4.47 -8.19
CA ALA A 180 1.08 -4.45 -8.31
C ALA A 180 1.63 -3.02 -8.44
N ALA A 181 1.01 -2.18 -9.27
CA ALA A 181 1.41 -0.79 -9.46
C ALA A 181 1.17 0.06 -8.20
N ALA A 182 0.00 -0.09 -7.57
CA ALA A 182 -0.37 0.66 -6.37
C ALA A 182 0.53 0.30 -5.18
N SER A 183 0.88 -0.98 -5.02
CA SER A 183 1.78 -1.41 -3.96
C SER A 183 3.20 -0.85 -4.09
N LEU A 184 3.65 -0.45 -5.29
CA LEU A 184 4.95 0.19 -5.49
C LEU A 184 4.96 1.70 -5.17
N ILE A 185 3.81 2.28 -4.84
CA ILE A 185 3.74 3.69 -4.45
C ILE A 185 4.54 3.86 -3.15
N PRO A 186 5.51 4.81 -3.08
CA PRO A 186 6.39 4.98 -1.94
C PRO A 186 5.72 5.72 -0.76
N LEU A 187 4.60 5.18 -0.28
CA LEU A 187 3.77 5.77 0.77
C LEU A 187 3.29 4.74 1.77
N PRO A 188 3.32 5.02 3.08
CA PRO A 188 2.62 4.18 4.04
C PRO A 188 1.10 4.16 3.74
N PRO A 189 0.44 2.99 3.72
CA PRO A 189 0.91 1.67 4.16
C PRO A 189 1.42 0.74 3.04
N PHE A 190 1.67 1.23 1.81
CA PHE A 190 2.08 0.43 0.66
C PHE A 190 3.55 -0.05 0.74
N ASP A 191 3.85 -1.18 0.09
CA ASP A 191 5.18 -1.81 0.11
C ASP A 191 6.30 -0.93 -0.45
N GLY A 192 5.97 -0.07 -1.42
CA GLY A 192 6.87 0.89 -2.03
C GLY A 192 7.59 1.75 -0.99
N PHE A 193 6.94 2.04 0.13
CA PHE A 193 7.55 2.73 1.25
C PHE A 193 8.69 1.92 1.86
N THR A 194 8.44 0.66 2.21
CA THR A 194 9.44 -0.27 2.75
C THR A 194 10.57 -0.53 1.75
N ILE A 195 10.26 -0.58 0.46
CA ILE A 195 11.26 -0.71 -0.61
C ILE A 195 12.24 0.47 -0.59
N VAL A 196 11.72 1.70 -0.60
CA VAL A 196 12.56 2.91 -0.58
C VAL A 196 13.43 2.96 0.67
N LEU A 197 12.86 2.67 1.85
CA LEU A 197 13.60 2.68 3.10
C LEU A 197 14.68 1.60 3.15
N SER A 198 14.36 0.40 2.68
CA SER A 198 15.32 -0.70 2.63
C SER A 198 16.50 -0.39 1.70
N ILE A 199 16.22 0.21 0.53
CA ILE A 199 17.27 0.68 -0.39
C ILE A 199 18.14 1.75 0.29
N ALA A 200 17.52 2.74 0.94
CA ALA A 200 18.25 3.79 1.64
C ALA A 200 19.14 3.22 2.76
N GLY A 201 18.66 2.20 3.48
CA GLY A 201 19.43 1.48 4.50
C GLY A 201 20.62 0.70 3.95
N LEU A 202 20.48 0.08 2.77
CA LEU A 202 21.58 -0.64 2.10
C LEU A 202 22.76 0.28 1.74
N PHE A 203 22.49 1.53 1.36
CA PHE A 203 23.53 2.51 1.02
C PHE A 203 24.16 3.22 2.22
N ASN A 204 23.54 3.17 3.41
CA ASN A 204 23.95 3.93 4.61
C ASN A 204 24.53 3.06 5.75
N LYS A 205 25.04 1.87 5.42
CA LYS A 205 25.49 0.83 6.38
C LYS A 205 26.53 1.31 7.41
N ASP A 206 27.24 2.42 7.16
CA ASP A 206 28.32 2.95 8.00
C ASP A 206 27.91 4.04 9.02
N SER A 207 26.63 4.43 9.11
CA SER A 207 26.19 5.50 10.04
C SER A 207 25.34 5.00 11.21
N ASP A 208 25.95 4.91 12.39
CA ASP A 208 25.35 4.42 13.64
C ASP A 208 24.05 5.14 14.05
N ASP A 209 23.94 6.45 13.82
CA ASP A 209 22.75 7.23 14.22
C ASP A 209 21.57 7.07 13.26
N LYS A 210 21.79 6.84 11.95
CA LYS A 210 20.70 6.65 10.98
C LYS A 210 20.09 5.26 11.10
N ASN A 211 20.92 4.27 11.44
CA ASN A 211 20.44 2.93 11.79
C ASN A 211 19.41 2.97 12.93
N LYS A 212 19.60 3.81 13.97
CA LYS A 212 18.63 3.94 15.08
C LYS A 212 17.25 4.41 14.63
N PHE A 213 17.18 5.35 13.68
CA PHE A 213 15.91 5.80 13.12
C PHE A 213 15.19 4.67 12.37
N PHE A 214 15.90 3.97 11.47
CA PHE A 214 15.32 2.81 10.77
C PHE A 214 14.93 1.69 11.75
N HIS A 215 15.75 1.45 12.77
CA HIS A 215 15.42 0.54 13.87
C HIS A 215 14.10 0.95 14.55
N SER A 216 13.88 2.24 14.83
CA SER A 216 12.65 2.72 15.45
C SER A 216 11.40 2.59 14.57
N MET A 217 11.56 2.59 13.25
CA MET A 217 10.43 2.52 12.31
C MET A 217 9.95 1.09 12.04
N PHE A 218 10.86 0.11 12.09
CA PHE A 218 10.57 -1.30 11.79
C PHE A 218 10.50 -2.21 13.03
N ASN A 219 10.90 -1.73 14.21
CA ASN A 219 10.82 -2.51 15.43
C ASN A 219 9.41 -2.42 16.04
N THR A 220 8.57 -3.41 15.73
CA THR A 220 7.25 -3.57 16.35
C THR A 220 7.29 -4.32 17.69
N ASN A 221 8.46 -4.83 18.11
CA ASN A 221 8.67 -5.66 19.29
C ASN A 221 9.62 -5.03 20.32
N ALA A 222 9.68 -3.70 20.44
CA ALA A 222 10.47 -3.00 21.48
C ALA A 222 10.00 -3.27 22.94
N THR A 223 9.27 -4.36 23.17
CA THR A 223 8.94 -4.90 24.49
C THR A 223 9.35 -6.36 24.56
N LYS A 224 10.57 -6.66 25.05
CA LYS A 224 10.70 -7.38 26.34
C LYS A 224 12.11 -7.78 26.78
N ASP A 225 13.13 -7.85 25.93
CA ASP A 225 14.42 -8.37 26.37
C ASP A 225 15.60 -7.53 25.87
N SER A 226 16.03 -6.54 26.67
CA SER A 226 17.39 -5.98 26.65
C SER A 226 17.69 -5.22 27.95
N PRO A 227 17.86 -5.88 29.11
CA PRO A 227 18.59 -5.28 30.21
C PRO A 227 20.07 -5.45 29.87
N ASP A 228 20.68 -4.46 29.22
CA ASP A 228 22.13 -4.17 29.24
C ASP A 228 22.49 -3.18 28.13
N SER A 229 22.37 -1.89 28.42
CA SER A 229 23.26 -0.89 27.79
C SER A 229 23.61 0.18 28.82
N GLU A 230 24.34 -0.25 29.84
CA GLU A 230 25.00 0.67 30.75
C GLU A 230 26.32 1.13 30.11
N PHE A 231 26.41 2.38 29.64
CA PHE A 231 27.59 3.21 29.93
C PHE A 231 27.34 4.72 29.77
N VAL A 232 27.64 5.41 30.87
CA VAL A 232 27.66 6.86 31.08
C VAL A 232 28.80 7.50 30.29
N THR A 233 28.52 8.56 29.51
CA THR A 233 29.38 9.75 29.40
C THR A 233 28.56 11.01 29.09
N SER A 234 29.07 12.15 29.58
CA SER A 234 28.54 13.53 29.53
C SER A 234 27.63 13.91 28.34
N PRO A 235 26.48 14.58 28.55
CA PRO A 235 25.47 14.77 27.51
C PRO A 235 25.87 15.82 26.48
N SER A 236 26.10 15.38 25.24
CA SER A 236 25.86 16.23 24.07
C SER A 236 24.35 16.47 23.95
N GLN A 237 23.91 17.64 23.48
CA GLN A 237 22.48 17.99 23.34
C GLN A 237 21.68 16.97 22.50
N LYS A 238 22.36 16.29 21.56
CA LYS A 238 21.81 15.19 20.75
C LYS A 238 21.28 14.03 21.60
N ASN A 239 21.97 13.73 22.71
CA ASN A 239 21.60 12.66 23.64
C ASN A 239 20.29 12.96 24.39
N VAL A 240 19.96 14.25 24.59
CA VAL A 240 18.71 14.66 25.28
C VAL A 240 17.51 14.59 24.33
N ALA A 241 17.70 14.96 23.06
CA ALA A 241 16.65 14.82 22.04
C ALA A 241 16.26 13.35 21.84
N ASP A 242 17.25 12.46 21.75
CA ASP A 242 17.06 11.01 21.61
C ASP A 242 16.28 10.41 22.80
N ILE A 243 16.60 10.80 24.04
CA ILE A 243 15.88 10.33 25.23
C ILE A 243 14.40 10.71 25.17
N HIS A 244 14.11 11.98 24.88
CA HIS A 244 12.73 12.45 24.79
C HIS A 244 11.97 11.81 23.61
N PHE A 245 12.66 11.57 22.50
CA PHE A 245 12.10 10.87 21.36
C PHE A 245 11.70 9.43 21.71
N ASN A 246 12.57 8.68 22.38
CA ASN A 246 12.31 7.30 22.77
C ASN A 246 11.13 7.18 23.74
N ILE A 247 11.01 8.11 24.72
CA ILE A 247 9.84 8.18 25.61
C ILE A 247 8.57 8.49 24.80
N GLY A 248 8.67 9.36 23.80
CA GLY A 248 7.55 9.63 22.90
C GLY A 248 7.08 8.40 22.13
N LEU A 249 8.01 7.57 21.67
CA LEU A 249 7.72 6.31 20.99
C LEU A 249 7.03 5.30 21.92
N GLU A 250 7.46 5.21 23.17
CA GLU A 250 6.80 4.36 24.18
C GLU A 250 5.32 4.77 24.38
N TYR A 251 5.06 6.07 24.57
CA TYR A 251 3.68 6.57 24.64
C TYR A 251 2.89 6.34 23.35
N HIS A 252 3.54 6.46 22.19
CA HIS A 252 2.91 6.20 20.90
C HIS A 252 2.45 4.75 20.78
N ASN A 253 3.27 3.80 21.21
CA ASN A 253 2.95 2.37 21.22
C ASN A 253 1.82 2.04 22.19
N GLU A 254 1.74 2.76 23.30
CA GLU A 254 0.61 2.71 24.23
C GLU A 254 -0.65 3.45 23.74
N GLN A 255 -0.63 3.99 22.50
CA GLN A 255 -1.72 4.79 21.90
C GLN A 255 -2.03 6.08 22.67
N LYS A 256 -1.12 6.52 23.55
CA LYS A 256 -1.21 7.78 24.30
C LYS A 256 -0.63 8.92 23.45
N TYR A 257 -1.33 9.24 22.37
CA TYR A 257 -0.81 10.15 21.34
C TYR A 257 -0.55 11.57 21.84
N ASP A 258 -1.33 12.08 22.79
CA ASP A 258 -1.09 13.41 23.38
C ASP A 258 0.21 13.47 24.18
N ASP A 259 0.51 12.41 24.95
CA ASP A 259 1.76 12.29 25.71
C ASP A 259 2.95 12.09 24.78
N ALA A 260 2.78 11.29 23.71
CA ALA A 260 3.78 11.11 22.67
C ALA A 260 4.14 12.45 22.00
N ILE A 261 3.14 13.23 21.58
CA ILE A 261 3.32 14.56 21.00
C ILE A 261 4.06 15.50 21.96
N ALA A 262 3.70 15.49 23.24
CA ALA A 262 4.38 16.31 24.25
C ALA A 262 5.86 15.96 24.38
N ARG A 263 6.21 14.67 24.31
CA ARG A 263 7.60 14.19 24.36
C ARG A 263 8.38 14.47 23.09
N TYR A 264 7.77 14.32 21.92
CA TYR A 264 8.40 14.75 20.66
C TYR A 264 8.68 16.26 20.65
N ARG A 265 7.77 17.09 21.19
CA ARG A 265 8.03 18.52 21.37
C ARG A 265 9.20 18.79 22.32
N GLN A 266 9.41 17.95 23.34
CA GLN A 266 10.57 18.07 24.22
C GLN A 266 11.87 17.68 23.50
N ALA A 267 11.83 16.66 22.64
CA ALA A 267 12.95 16.33 21.76
C ALA A 267 13.32 17.52 20.85
N LEU A 268 12.31 18.15 20.24
CA LEU A 268 12.48 19.33 19.38
C LEU A 268 12.97 20.59 20.13
N ARG A 269 12.74 20.68 21.44
CA ARG A 269 13.33 21.75 22.27
C ARG A 269 14.81 21.52 22.54
N ALA A 270 15.24 20.26 22.59
CA ALA A 270 16.64 19.90 22.77
C ALA A 270 17.42 20.00 21.45
N ASP A 271 16.79 19.61 20.34
CA ASP A 271 17.32 19.76 18.98
C ASP A 271 16.17 20.11 18.03
N SER A 272 16.12 21.39 17.61
CA SER A 272 15.06 21.89 16.72
C SER A 272 15.10 21.30 15.31
N THR A 273 16.22 20.66 14.96
CA THR A 273 16.46 20.05 13.64
C THR A 273 16.25 18.54 13.64
N TYR A 274 15.78 17.98 14.76
CA TYR A 274 15.57 16.55 14.97
C TYR A 274 14.36 16.03 14.18
N GLY A 275 14.58 15.78 12.89
CA GLY A 275 13.59 15.31 11.91
C GLY A 275 12.68 14.15 12.38
N PRO A 276 13.20 13.11 13.08
CA PRO A 276 12.37 12.00 13.56
C PRO A 276 11.22 12.43 14.47
N ALA A 277 11.40 13.47 15.29
CA ALA A 277 10.35 13.96 16.18
C ALA A 277 9.22 14.65 15.40
N TYR A 278 9.53 15.41 14.34
CA TYR A 278 8.51 16.01 13.48
C TYR A 278 7.66 14.95 12.75
N VAL A 279 8.30 13.91 12.20
CA VAL A 279 7.60 12.82 11.51
C VAL A 279 6.68 12.05 12.47
N ASN A 280 7.18 11.63 13.62
CA ASN A 280 6.39 10.85 14.58
C ASN A 280 5.29 11.69 15.26
N MET A 281 5.51 13.00 15.41
CA MET A 281 4.45 13.93 15.80
C MET A 281 3.35 14.02 14.73
N GLY A 282 3.71 14.05 13.45
CA GLY A 282 2.75 14.00 12.34
C GLY A 282 1.93 12.70 12.31
N LEU A 283 2.57 11.56 12.55
CA LEU A 283 1.89 10.26 12.68
C LEU A 283 0.93 10.22 13.88
N ALA A 284 1.35 10.77 15.03
CA ALA A 284 0.48 10.86 16.21
C ALA A 284 -0.74 11.76 15.97
N TYR A 285 -0.58 12.90 15.30
CA TYR A 285 -1.70 13.75 14.90
C TYR A 285 -2.64 13.06 13.90
N LYS A 286 -2.10 12.29 12.95
CA LYS A 286 -2.91 11.48 12.03
C LYS A 286 -3.72 10.42 12.78
N ALA A 287 -3.12 9.72 13.75
CA ALA A 287 -3.81 8.73 14.58
C ALA A 287 -4.95 9.36 15.41
N LYS A 288 -4.81 10.64 15.77
CA LYS A 288 -5.86 11.47 16.40
C LYS A 288 -6.87 12.07 15.43
N ASN A 289 -6.80 11.75 14.14
CA ASN A 289 -7.63 12.32 13.08
C ASN A 289 -7.52 13.85 12.97
N GLN A 290 -6.32 14.40 13.18
CA GLN A 290 -5.98 15.82 13.09
C GLN A 290 -5.06 16.08 11.88
N PRO A 291 -5.61 16.14 10.66
CA PRO A 291 -4.81 16.13 9.42
C PRO A 291 -4.04 17.44 9.19
N ASN A 292 -4.54 18.59 9.67
CA ASN A 292 -3.87 19.88 9.46
C ASN A 292 -2.57 19.96 10.27
N GLU A 293 -2.60 19.53 11.53
CA GLU A 293 -1.47 19.47 12.43
C GLU A 293 -0.45 18.39 12.01
N ALA A 294 -0.95 17.27 11.48
CA ALA A 294 -0.11 16.25 10.87
C ALA A 294 0.67 16.83 9.68
N MET A 295 -0.02 17.54 8.79
CA MET A 295 0.60 18.16 7.61
C MET A 295 1.61 19.25 7.97
N GLN A 296 1.32 20.09 8.97
CA GLN A 296 2.28 21.06 9.48
C GLN A 296 3.53 20.39 10.07
N SER A 297 3.35 19.28 10.79
CA SER A 297 4.47 18.55 11.38
C SER A 297 5.36 17.92 10.30
N PHE A 298 4.76 17.34 9.24
CA PHE A 298 5.52 16.81 8.11
C PHE A 298 6.22 17.92 7.31
N GLN A 299 5.59 19.07 7.13
CA GLN A 299 6.20 20.22 6.47
C GLN A 299 7.41 20.73 7.25
N ALA A 300 7.29 20.86 8.58
CA ALA A 300 8.41 21.22 9.44
C ALA A 300 9.56 20.20 9.39
N ALA A 301 9.28 18.91 9.18
CA ALA A 301 10.31 17.90 8.99
C ALA A 301 11.15 18.13 7.72
N ILE A 302 10.57 18.75 6.68
CA ILE A 302 11.26 19.10 5.43
C ILE A 302 12.06 20.39 5.64
N ASP A 303 11.45 21.39 6.27
CA ASP A 303 11.99 22.75 6.33
C ASP A 303 13.09 22.91 7.38
N GLU A 304 13.01 22.19 8.50
CA GLU A 304 13.86 22.38 9.69
C GLU A 304 14.92 21.29 9.88
N SER A 305 14.87 20.19 9.11
CA SER A 305 15.83 19.08 9.27
C SER A 305 17.22 19.46 8.78
N SER A 306 18.23 19.24 9.63
CA SER A 306 19.64 19.49 9.32
C SER A 306 20.34 18.31 8.62
N ASP A 307 19.65 17.19 8.39
CA ASP A 307 20.23 15.95 7.86
C ASP A 307 20.00 15.87 6.32
N PRO A 308 21.03 15.99 5.45
CA PRO A 308 20.82 16.69 4.17
C PRO A 308 20.20 15.92 2.99
N ASP A 309 20.29 14.59 2.85
CA ASP A 309 20.15 14.02 1.49
C ASP A 309 19.01 13.01 1.24
N TRP A 310 18.52 12.28 2.23
CA TRP A 310 17.56 11.19 1.98
C TRP A 310 16.26 11.32 2.75
N LEU A 311 16.26 11.97 3.92
CA LEU A 311 15.06 12.20 4.73
C LEU A 311 14.16 13.24 4.05
N THR A 312 14.74 14.32 3.52
CA THR A 312 14.06 15.33 2.70
C THR A 312 13.55 14.74 1.39
N LEU A 313 14.28 13.80 0.78
CA LEU A 313 13.85 13.08 -0.42
C LEU A 313 12.68 12.14 -0.09
N ALA A 314 12.75 11.36 0.99
CA ALA A 314 11.68 10.44 1.39
C ALA A 314 10.42 11.19 1.83
N ILE A 315 10.54 12.22 2.68
CA ILE A 315 9.42 13.03 3.14
C ILE A 315 8.86 13.89 1.99
N GLY A 316 9.73 14.46 1.15
CA GLY A 316 9.33 15.16 -0.07
C GLY A 316 8.60 14.25 -1.06
N THR A 317 9.03 13.00 -1.22
CA THR A 317 8.33 12.00 -2.05
C THR A 317 7.01 11.63 -1.42
N ILE A 318 6.93 11.45 -0.10
CA ILE A 318 5.68 11.15 0.60
C ILE A 318 4.68 12.31 0.45
N VAL A 319 5.11 13.55 0.67
CA VAL A 319 4.26 14.73 0.55
C VAL A 319 3.89 15.00 -0.91
N PHE A 320 4.84 14.93 -1.84
CA PHE A 320 4.56 15.06 -3.28
C PHE A 320 3.61 13.98 -3.77
N THR A 321 3.75 12.74 -3.31
CA THR A 321 2.86 11.63 -3.70
C THR A 321 1.48 11.77 -3.06
N ILE A 322 1.37 12.25 -1.81
CA ILE A 322 0.07 12.60 -1.19
C ILE A 322 -0.65 13.69 -2.01
N LEU A 323 0.08 14.68 -2.52
CA LEU A 323 -0.45 15.74 -3.39
C LEU A 323 -0.79 15.21 -4.80
N PHE A 324 0.03 14.31 -5.36
CA PHE A 324 -0.15 13.74 -6.70
C PHE A 324 -1.22 12.65 -6.74
N ILE A 325 -1.50 11.97 -5.63
CA ILE A 325 -2.59 10.99 -5.49
C ILE A 325 -3.96 11.61 -5.74
N GLY A 326 -4.16 12.89 -5.43
CA GLY A 326 -5.37 13.61 -5.85
C GLY A 326 -5.57 13.58 -7.38
N ALA A 327 -4.48 13.66 -8.15
CA ALA A 327 -4.50 13.63 -9.62
C ALA A 327 -4.41 12.20 -10.20
N PHE A 328 -3.68 11.30 -9.54
CA PHE A 328 -3.53 9.90 -9.94
C PHE A 328 -4.79 9.08 -9.65
N VAL A 329 -5.45 9.28 -8.50
CA VAL A 329 -6.75 8.65 -8.22
C VAL A 329 -7.77 9.12 -9.25
N VAL A 330 -7.79 10.40 -9.61
CA VAL A 330 -8.65 10.91 -10.70
C VAL A 330 -8.29 10.25 -12.05
N SER A 331 -7.00 10.04 -12.34
CA SER A 331 -6.56 9.43 -13.61
C SER A 331 -6.78 7.91 -13.68
N VAL A 332 -6.62 7.18 -12.56
CA VAL A 332 -6.91 5.75 -12.45
C VAL A 332 -8.41 5.51 -12.44
N VAL A 333 -9.19 6.33 -11.74
CA VAL A 333 -10.66 6.33 -11.85
C VAL A 333 -11.09 6.62 -13.29
N SER A 334 -10.43 7.54 -14.00
CA SER A 334 -10.68 7.81 -15.43
C SER A 334 -10.15 6.74 -16.38
N PHE A 335 -9.25 5.86 -15.94
CA PHE A 335 -8.74 4.73 -16.71
C PHE A 335 -9.58 3.45 -16.49
N ILE A 336 -10.23 3.37 -15.33
CA ILE A 336 -11.14 2.27 -14.96
C ILE A 336 -12.58 2.53 -15.43
N ALA A 337 -13.00 3.81 -15.46
CA ALA A 337 -14.28 4.28 -16.01
C ALA A 337 -14.27 4.39 -17.54
#